data_AF-A0A7S0RXS8-F1
#
_entry.id   AF-A0A7S0RXS8-F1
#
_cell.length_a   1.000
_cell.length_b   1.000
_cell.length_c   1.000
_cell.angle_alpha   90.00
_cell.angle_beta   90.00
_cell.angle_gamma   90.00
#
_symmetry.space_group_name_H-M   'P 1'
#
loop_
_entity.id
_entity.type
_entity.pdbx_description
1 polymer ?
#
loop_
_entity_poly.entity_id
_entity_poly.type
_entity_poly.pdbx_seq_one_letter_code
_entity_poly.pdbx_strand_id
1 'polypeptide(L)'
;SPSHKETGARTIGFLSRSYNEGENRQKLHVPIVSWKKDGDFDTEVMTEAQAKARLAVIFKWSPFNTAEEIGLVFSNMEIIKGRPAHQTRIYVFNLNTLKDDVFELTANKAKCDIELACDRRSRKKARGGDMAIEVPVDWSLRSYLEIIFLSTHMNIFLMNERVVRTKFERLMEEDTKRTYELTHEDDAEMPDLRRAVEDAAARAPKAPDRHISQPKLTMTVGTVPDEKTRLNCGLMTYWQGRLICMYERLGMFAKVEYPRGGVVGVVSADFLQPNNNKQRFEEDKLGLRSQFVEFVEKKMMEYHEDVVDPHQEKWVNDDNVPGVLFDEAGWIQCGRSECSKWRRCSQAYMLAHNNGEDWFCDYLPALTGFPNPCAVVRDIDTQDETEVITGINKGGSKGGGGGREQGGGRG
;
A
#
# COMPACT_ATOMS: atom_id res chain seq x y z
N SER A 1 46.47 -17.65 8.10
CA SER A 1 45.25 -17.17 7.43
C SER A 1 44.28 -18.32 7.33
N PRO A 2 43.08 -18.27 7.94
CA PRO A 2 42.11 -19.33 7.75
C PRO A 2 41.65 -19.26 6.30
N SER A 3 41.88 -20.36 5.58
CA SER A 3 41.43 -20.56 4.22
C SER A 3 39.91 -20.50 4.19
N HIS A 4 39.36 -19.53 3.48
CA HIS A 4 37.96 -19.56 3.05
C HIS A 4 37.80 -20.79 2.14
N LYS A 5 37.44 -21.94 2.72
CA LYS A 5 36.87 -23.05 1.97
C LYS A 5 35.50 -22.58 1.47
N GLU A 6 35.39 -22.30 0.18
CA GLU A 6 34.08 -22.18 -0.47
C GLU A 6 33.34 -23.51 -0.34
N THR A 7 32.45 -23.60 0.64
CA THR A 7 31.57 -24.75 0.87
C THR A 7 30.42 -24.69 -0.14
N GLY A 8 30.60 -25.33 -1.29
CA GLY A 8 29.55 -25.52 -2.30
C GLY A 8 28.49 -26.53 -1.84
N ALA A 9 27.77 -26.23 -0.76
CA ALA A 9 26.69 -27.06 -0.23
C ALA A 9 25.34 -26.68 -0.88
N ARG A 10 24.50 -27.69 -1.11
CA ARG A 10 23.12 -27.50 -1.59
C ARG A 10 22.17 -27.94 -0.50
N THR A 11 21.11 -27.17 -0.25
CA THR A 11 20.15 -27.49 0.82
C THR A 11 18.73 -27.25 0.33
N ILE A 12 17.82 -28.16 0.69
CA ILE A 12 16.38 -27.98 0.56
C ILE A 12 15.76 -27.99 1.95
N GLY A 13 14.93 -26.99 2.22
CA GLY A 13 14.01 -26.98 3.35
C GLY A 13 12.58 -27.02 2.84
N PHE A 14 11.73 -27.80 3.53
CA PHE A 14 10.34 -27.97 3.15
C PHE A 14 9.40 -27.61 4.29
N LEU A 15 8.64 -26.53 4.12
CA LEU A 15 7.61 -26.09 5.06
C LEU A 15 6.24 -26.34 4.44
N SER A 16 5.52 -27.34 4.93
CA SER A 16 4.19 -27.70 4.41
C SER A 16 3.18 -27.88 5.54
N ARG A 17 2.12 -27.07 5.47
CA ARG A 17 0.95 -27.19 6.35
C ARG A 17 0.24 -28.52 6.12
N SER A 18 -0.02 -28.87 4.86
CA SER A 18 -0.69 -30.11 4.47
C SER A 18 0.02 -31.36 4.99
N TYR A 19 1.37 -31.37 4.98
CA TYR A 19 2.15 -32.44 5.56
C TYR A 19 1.99 -32.53 7.09
N ASN A 20 2.09 -31.40 7.79
CA ASN A 20 2.03 -31.39 9.25
C ASN A 20 0.62 -31.74 9.77
N GLU A 21 -0.43 -31.27 9.09
CA GLU A 21 -1.83 -31.61 9.41
C GLU A 21 -2.18 -33.05 8.99
N GLY A 22 -1.75 -33.49 7.79
CA GLY A 22 -2.05 -34.83 7.27
C GLY A 22 -1.43 -35.97 8.08
N GLU A 23 -0.28 -35.72 8.72
CA GLU A 23 0.37 -36.66 9.65
C GLU A 23 -0.02 -36.39 11.13
N ASN A 24 -1.03 -35.53 11.38
CA ASN A 24 -1.56 -35.15 12.69
C ASN A 24 -0.47 -34.78 13.72
N ARG A 25 0.51 -33.97 13.28
CA ARG A 25 1.67 -33.64 14.10
C ARG A 25 1.35 -32.52 15.08
N GLN A 26 1.59 -32.77 16.37
CA GLN A 26 1.47 -31.74 17.41
C GLN A 26 2.61 -30.70 17.37
N LYS A 27 3.76 -31.04 16.76
CA LYS A 27 4.92 -30.15 16.64
C LYS A 27 5.24 -29.91 15.17
N LEU A 28 5.54 -28.65 14.84
CA LEU A 28 5.96 -28.26 13.50
C LEU A 28 7.22 -29.02 13.10
N HIS A 29 7.12 -29.79 12.01
CA HIS A 29 8.23 -30.51 11.42
C HIS A 29 8.56 -29.93 10.04
N VAL A 30 9.84 -29.60 9.85
CA VAL A 30 10.37 -29.02 8.60
C VAL A 30 11.49 -29.95 8.10
N PRO A 31 11.21 -30.83 7.13
CA PRO A 31 12.26 -31.66 6.51
C PRO A 31 13.32 -30.76 5.87
N ILE A 32 14.58 -30.95 6.28
CA ILE A 32 15.74 -30.28 5.68
C ILE A 32 16.73 -31.34 5.21
N VAL A 33 17.15 -31.26 3.96
CA VAL A 33 18.12 -32.17 3.35
C VAL A 33 19.26 -31.34 2.77
N SER A 34 20.49 -31.73 3.09
CA SER A 34 21.71 -31.04 2.68
C SER A 34 22.64 -32.01 1.96
N TRP A 35 23.30 -31.51 0.92
CA TRP A 35 24.28 -32.23 0.12
C TRP A 35 25.60 -31.46 0.08
N LYS A 36 26.70 -32.21 0.06
CA LYS A 36 28.03 -31.68 -0.22
C LYS A 36 28.16 -31.37 -1.73
N LYS A 37 29.25 -30.69 -2.09
CA LYS A 37 29.54 -30.32 -3.50
C LYS A 37 29.61 -31.54 -4.42
N ASP A 38 30.06 -32.67 -3.88
CA ASP A 38 30.28 -33.91 -4.62
C ASP A 38 28.97 -34.67 -4.91
N GLY A 39 27.83 -34.17 -4.42
CA GLY A 39 26.50 -34.75 -4.63
C GLY A 39 26.06 -35.74 -3.54
N ASP A 40 26.98 -36.13 -2.66
CA ASP A 40 26.67 -36.96 -1.50
C ASP A 40 25.92 -36.17 -0.42
N PHE A 41 25.11 -36.89 0.37
CA PHE A 41 24.46 -36.29 1.54
C PHE A 41 25.49 -35.74 2.52
N ASP A 42 25.17 -34.60 3.13
CA ASP A 42 26.01 -34.02 4.16
C ASP A 42 25.86 -34.77 5.49
N THR A 43 26.69 -35.81 5.65
CA THR A 43 26.71 -36.69 6.81
C THR A 43 27.17 -36.01 8.11
N GLU A 44 27.73 -34.80 8.02
CA GLU A 44 28.05 -33.97 9.19
C GLU A 44 26.79 -33.33 9.78
N VAL A 45 25.73 -33.18 8.98
CA VAL A 45 24.46 -32.54 9.37
C VAL A 45 23.36 -33.57 9.66
N MET A 46 23.33 -34.68 8.93
CA MET A 46 22.29 -35.72 9.09
C MET A 46 22.77 -37.10 8.65
N THR A 47 22.20 -38.16 9.22
CA THR A 47 22.49 -39.52 8.72
C THR A 47 21.84 -39.76 7.36
N GLU A 48 22.41 -40.67 6.56
CA GLU A 48 21.84 -41.04 5.26
C GLU A 48 20.40 -41.57 5.39
N ALA A 49 20.12 -42.33 6.45
CA ALA A 49 18.77 -42.81 6.74
C ALA A 49 17.79 -41.65 7.01
N GLN A 50 18.22 -40.62 7.76
CA GLN A 50 17.42 -39.42 7.99
C GLN A 50 17.20 -38.63 6.71
N ALA A 51 18.24 -38.47 5.88
CA ALA A 51 18.14 -37.78 4.59
C ALA A 51 17.11 -38.46 3.67
N LYS A 52 17.21 -39.80 3.52
CA LYS A 52 16.25 -40.60 2.73
C LYS A 52 14.82 -40.48 3.26
N ALA A 53 14.63 -40.54 4.58
CA ALA A 53 13.31 -40.39 5.19
C ALA A 53 12.72 -38.99 4.95
N ARG A 54 13.53 -37.93 5.06
CA ARG A 54 13.11 -36.54 4.80
C ARG A 54 12.79 -36.31 3.32
N LEU A 55 13.57 -36.89 2.41
CA LEU A 55 13.29 -36.86 0.98
C LEU A 55 11.98 -37.56 0.62
N ALA A 56 11.70 -38.72 1.22
CA ALA A 56 10.44 -39.42 1.00
C ALA A 56 9.23 -38.55 1.37
N VAL A 57 9.35 -37.74 2.44
CA VAL A 57 8.31 -36.76 2.79
C VAL A 57 8.18 -35.66 1.73
N ILE A 58 9.29 -35.10 1.26
CA ILE A 58 9.30 -34.05 0.23
C ILE A 58 8.66 -34.56 -1.06
N PHE A 59 9.03 -35.76 -1.52
CA PHE A 59 8.47 -36.36 -2.73
C PHE A 59 6.97 -36.71 -2.61
N LYS A 60 6.49 -37.00 -1.40
CA LYS A 60 5.07 -37.31 -1.18
C LYS A 60 4.19 -36.06 -1.15
N TRP A 61 4.69 -34.96 -0.58
CA TRP A 61 3.86 -33.80 -0.20
C TRP A 61 4.19 -32.50 -0.94
N SER A 62 5.27 -32.46 -1.72
CA SER A 62 5.62 -31.31 -2.56
C SER A 62 5.23 -31.58 -4.02
N PRO A 63 5.22 -30.55 -4.89
CA PRO A 63 5.07 -30.74 -6.33
C PRO A 63 6.28 -31.39 -7.02
N PHE A 64 7.39 -31.57 -6.30
CA PHE A 64 8.61 -32.19 -6.79
C PHE A 64 8.66 -33.63 -6.26
N ASN A 65 8.35 -34.58 -7.12
CA ASN A 65 8.12 -35.98 -6.74
C ASN A 65 9.36 -36.85 -6.97
N THR A 66 10.39 -36.32 -7.63
CA THR A 66 11.60 -37.09 -7.98
C THR A 66 12.90 -36.35 -7.63
N ALA A 67 13.96 -37.12 -7.44
CA ALA A 67 15.31 -36.58 -7.25
C ALA A 67 15.82 -35.84 -8.49
N GLU A 68 15.36 -36.24 -9.68
CA GLU A 68 15.72 -35.62 -10.96
C GLU A 68 15.15 -34.21 -11.08
N GLU A 69 13.88 -34.01 -10.70
CA GLU A 69 13.25 -32.67 -10.67
C GLU A 69 13.97 -31.74 -9.69
N ILE A 70 14.32 -32.24 -8.50
CA ILE A 70 15.14 -31.52 -7.53
C ILE A 70 16.53 -31.19 -8.11
N GLY A 71 17.16 -32.18 -8.75
CA GLY A 71 18.44 -32.01 -9.44
C GLY A 71 18.39 -30.92 -10.50
N LEU A 72 17.33 -30.88 -11.31
CA LEU A 72 17.10 -29.88 -12.33
C LEU A 72 16.95 -28.47 -11.73
N VAL A 73 16.25 -28.34 -10.59
CA VAL A 73 16.16 -27.06 -9.87
C VAL A 73 17.55 -26.56 -9.46
N PHE A 74 18.42 -27.44 -8.95
CA PHE A 74 19.79 -27.11 -8.59
C PHE A 74 20.64 -26.76 -9.82
N SER A 75 20.62 -27.58 -10.87
CA SER A 75 21.39 -27.32 -12.10
C SER A 75 21.00 -25.99 -12.75
N ASN A 76 19.70 -25.64 -12.73
CA ASN A 76 19.23 -24.36 -13.23
C ASN A 76 19.71 -23.16 -12.39
N MET A 77 20.17 -23.36 -11.15
CA MET A 77 20.81 -22.30 -10.35
C MET A 77 22.28 -22.12 -10.72
N GLU A 78 22.98 -23.14 -11.17
CA GLU A 78 24.43 -23.06 -11.40
C GLU A 78 24.82 -22.18 -12.61
N ILE A 79 23.89 -21.95 -13.53
CA ILE A 79 24.16 -21.30 -14.81
C ILE A 79 23.47 -19.94 -14.89
N ILE A 80 24.05 -18.91 -14.24
CA ILE A 80 23.77 -17.51 -14.59
C ILE A 80 25.09 -16.71 -14.59
N LYS A 81 25.60 -16.42 -15.79
CA LYS A 81 26.62 -15.38 -16.07
C LYS A 81 27.92 -15.43 -15.23
N GLY A 82 28.54 -16.60 -15.10
CA GLY A 82 29.94 -16.71 -14.64
C GLY A 82 30.22 -16.21 -13.21
N ARG A 83 29.21 -16.11 -12.34
CA ARG A 83 29.40 -15.79 -10.92
C ARG A 83 28.73 -16.85 -10.04
N PRO A 84 29.51 -17.72 -9.37
CA PRO A 84 28.98 -18.50 -8.26
C PRO A 84 28.92 -17.59 -7.04
N ALA A 85 27.73 -17.10 -6.71
CA ALA A 85 27.46 -16.48 -5.43
C ALA A 85 26.11 -17.02 -4.97
N HIS A 86 26.14 -17.82 -3.89
CA HIS A 86 25.01 -18.33 -3.11
C HIS A 86 23.61 -17.94 -3.62
N GLN A 87 22.87 -18.90 -4.20
CA GLN A 87 21.52 -18.68 -4.70
C GLN A 87 20.48 -19.32 -3.79
N THR A 88 19.29 -18.72 -3.75
CA THR A 88 18.13 -19.25 -3.04
C THR A 88 16.91 -19.16 -3.94
N ARG A 89 16.17 -20.27 -4.05
CA ARG A 89 14.88 -20.31 -4.76
C ARG A 89 13.81 -20.74 -3.78
N ILE A 90 12.70 -19.99 -3.77
CA ILE A 90 11.55 -20.26 -2.93
C ILE A 90 10.37 -20.57 -3.84
N TYR A 91 9.76 -21.73 -3.62
CA TYR A 91 8.53 -22.14 -4.29
C TYR A 91 7.40 -22.11 -3.27
N VAL A 92 6.35 -21.36 -3.57
CA VAL A 92 5.13 -21.30 -2.77
C VAL A 92 4.00 -21.86 -3.64
N PHE A 93 3.28 -22.84 -3.13
CA PHE A 93 2.20 -23.53 -3.82
C PHE A 93 1.04 -23.77 -2.85
N ASN A 94 -0.10 -24.27 -3.35
CA ASN A 94 -1.39 -24.27 -2.63
C ASN A 94 -1.77 -22.84 -2.21
N LEU A 95 -1.76 -21.93 -3.19
CA LEU A 95 -2.07 -20.52 -2.99
C LEU A 95 -3.53 -20.34 -2.55
N ASN A 96 -3.78 -19.27 -1.81
CA ASN A 96 -5.12 -18.92 -1.35
C ASN A 96 -6.07 -18.66 -2.53
N THR A 97 -7.30 -19.15 -2.37
CA THR A 97 -8.44 -18.81 -3.21
C THR A 97 -9.43 -17.94 -2.45
N LEU A 98 -10.11 -17.07 -3.18
CA LEU A 98 -11.27 -16.30 -2.74
C LEU A 98 -12.53 -17.18 -2.84
N LYS A 99 -13.71 -16.56 -2.77
CA LYS A 99 -14.97 -17.23 -3.13
C LYS A 99 -14.90 -17.67 -4.61
N ASP A 100 -15.57 -18.78 -4.93
CA ASP A 100 -15.66 -19.33 -6.28
C ASP A 100 -14.35 -19.90 -6.87
N ASP A 101 -13.43 -20.38 -6.02
CA ASP A 101 -12.15 -21.01 -6.41
C ASP A 101 -11.21 -20.11 -7.24
N VAL A 102 -11.43 -18.79 -7.23
CA VAL A 102 -10.56 -17.82 -7.88
C VAL A 102 -9.34 -17.55 -7.01
N PHE A 103 -8.12 -17.67 -7.54
CA PHE A 103 -6.91 -17.33 -6.79
C PHE A 103 -6.89 -15.85 -6.40
N GLU A 104 -6.45 -15.57 -5.16
CA GLU A 104 -6.27 -14.19 -4.66
C GLU A 104 -5.31 -13.38 -5.57
N LEU A 105 -4.29 -14.06 -6.10
CA LEU A 105 -3.30 -13.51 -7.02
C LEU A 105 -3.55 -14.06 -8.43
N THR A 106 -3.75 -13.16 -9.39
CA THR A 106 -4.02 -13.51 -10.79
C THR A 106 -2.92 -12.95 -11.70
N ALA A 107 -2.42 -13.78 -12.60
CA ALA A 107 -1.39 -13.36 -13.56
C ALA A 107 -2.01 -12.61 -14.75
N ASN A 108 -1.58 -11.37 -14.97
CA ASN A 108 -1.86 -10.60 -16.17
C ASN A 108 -0.66 -10.71 -17.13
N LYS A 109 -0.71 -11.71 -18.01
CA LYS A 109 0.37 -11.98 -18.98
C LYS A 109 0.60 -10.83 -19.96
N ALA A 110 -0.44 -10.09 -20.33
CA ALA A 110 -0.33 -8.98 -21.29
C ALA A 110 0.45 -7.79 -20.71
N LYS A 111 0.34 -7.55 -19.40
CA LYS A 111 1.07 -6.48 -18.68
C LYS A 111 2.34 -6.97 -17.98
N CYS A 112 2.68 -8.24 -18.15
CA CYS A 112 3.73 -8.89 -17.39
C CYS A 112 3.58 -8.65 -15.86
N ASP A 113 2.35 -8.71 -15.33
CA ASP A 113 2.03 -8.37 -13.93
C ASP A 113 1.31 -9.49 -13.15
N ILE A 114 1.39 -9.44 -11.83
CA ILE A 114 0.56 -10.24 -10.91
C ILE A 114 -0.36 -9.25 -10.18
N GLU A 115 -1.67 -9.40 -10.40
CA GLU A 115 -2.69 -8.51 -9.86
C GLU A 115 -3.51 -9.21 -8.77
N LEU A 116 -4.01 -8.44 -7.81
CA LEU A 116 -4.95 -8.94 -6.81
C LEU A 116 -6.35 -9.04 -7.43
N ALA A 117 -7.01 -10.18 -7.25
CA ALA A 117 -8.33 -10.47 -7.82
C ALA A 117 -9.49 -9.77 -7.09
N CYS A 118 -9.23 -9.08 -5.97
CA CYS A 118 -10.25 -8.41 -5.17
C CYS A 118 -10.86 -7.19 -5.89
N ASP A 119 -12.07 -6.81 -5.49
CA ASP A 119 -12.71 -5.57 -5.95
C ASP A 119 -11.83 -4.36 -5.60
N ARG A 120 -11.29 -3.71 -6.64
CA ARG A 120 -10.43 -2.53 -6.54
C ARG A 120 -11.07 -1.39 -5.75
N ARG A 121 -12.42 -1.33 -5.70
CA ARG A 121 -13.17 -0.32 -4.94
C ARG A 121 -13.07 -0.51 -3.43
N SER A 122 -13.01 -1.75 -2.95
CA SER A 122 -12.96 -2.06 -1.51
C SER A 122 -11.68 -1.54 -0.85
N ARG A 123 -10.55 -1.48 -1.56
CA ARG A 123 -9.30 -0.91 -1.04
C ARG A 123 -9.20 0.60 -1.12
N LYS A 124 -9.85 1.25 -2.10
CA LYS A 124 -10.01 2.72 -2.07
C LYS A 124 -10.70 3.15 -0.77
N LYS A 125 -11.77 2.43 -0.39
CA LYS A 125 -12.52 2.63 0.86
C LYS A 125 -11.68 2.41 2.13
N ALA A 126 -10.51 1.76 2.04
CA ALA A 126 -9.62 1.52 3.18
C ALA A 126 -8.70 2.72 3.51
N ARG A 127 -8.53 3.66 2.58
CA ARG A 127 -7.86 4.95 2.84
C ARG A 127 -8.93 6.01 3.06
N GLY A 128 -9.37 6.19 4.30
CA GLY A 128 -10.30 7.27 4.64
C GLY A 128 -9.78 8.61 4.11
N GLY A 129 -10.64 9.34 3.38
CA GLY A 129 -10.38 10.66 2.81
C GLY A 129 -9.80 10.66 1.41
N ASP A 130 -9.61 9.49 0.81
CA ASP A 130 -8.92 9.37 -0.46
C ASP A 130 -9.81 9.81 -1.63
N MET A 131 -9.35 10.80 -2.40
CA MET A 131 -9.97 11.21 -3.66
C MET A 131 -9.40 10.46 -4.86
N ALA A 132 -8.46 9.53 -4.62
CA ALA A 132 -7.78 8.78 -5.65
C ALA A 132 -8.74 8.04 -6.59
N ILE A 133 -8.62 8.34 -7.88
CA ILE A 133 -9.28 7.63 -8.98
C ILE A 133 -8.65 6.25 -9.17
N GLU A 134 -7.34 6.12 -8.99
CA GLU A 134 -6.67 4.83 -9.07
C GLU A 134 -5.34 4.85 -8.33
N VAL A 135 -5.10 3.84 -7.49
CA VAL A 135 -3.82 3.64 -6.81
C VAL A 135 -3.25 2.28 -7.23
N PRO A 136 -2.50 2.20 -8.36
CA PRO A 136 -2.05 0.93 -8.92
C PRO A 136 -1.28 0.05 -7.94
N VAL A 137 -0.48 0.66 -7.05
CA VAL A 137 0.34 -0.04 -6.06
C VAL A 137 -0.47 -0.86 -5.06
N ASP A 138 -1.79 -0.61 -4.94
CA ASP A 138 -2.63 -1.44 -4.10
C ASP A 138 -2.84 -2.83 -4.70
N TRP A 139 -3.02 -2.92 -6.01
CA TRP A 139 -3.49 -4.15 -6.66
C TRP A 139 -2.49 -4.74 -7.66
N SER A 140 -1.55 -3.95 -8.18
CA SER A 140 -0.49 -4.38 -9.09
C SER A 140 0.79 -4.66 -8.32
N LEU A 141 1.27 -5.90 -8.38
CA LEU A 141 2.57 -6.25 -7.80
C LEU A 141 3.70 -5.53 -8.55
N ARG A 142 3.59 -5.38 -9.88
CA ARG A 142 4.56 -4.61 -10.67
C ARG A 142 4.70 -3.21 -10.13
N SER A 143 3.61 -2.43 -10.06
CA SER A 143 3.63 -1.06 -9.54
C SER A 143 4.19 -0.97 -8.12
N TYR A 144 3.82 -1.90 -7.24
CA TYR A 144 4.37 -1.96 -5.88
C TYR A 144 5.90 -2.18 -5.89
N LEU A 145 6.41 -3.09 -6.73
CA LEU A 145 7.83 -3.39 -6.85
C LEU A 145 8.66 -2.26 -7.48
N GLU A 146 8.03 -1.31 -8.18
CA GLU A 146 8.74 -0.13 -8.70
C GLU A 146 9.21 0.81 -7.60
N ILE A 147 8.44 0.89 -6.50
CA ILE A 147 8.63 1.86 -5.40
C ILE A 147 9.02 1.22 -4.07
N ILE A 148 9.00 -0.11 -3.96
CA ILE A 148 9.28 -0.85 -2.72
C ILE A 148 10.63 -0.49 -2.05
N PHE A 149 11.62 -0.03 -2.82
CA PHE A 149 12.93 0.37 -2.31
C PHE A 149 13.32 1.78 -2.78
N LEU A 150 13.73 2.64 -1.84
CA LEU A 150 14.21 4.00 -2.12
C LEU A 150 15.54 3.98 -2.90
N SER A 151 16.47 3.14 -2.44
CA SER A 151 17.72 2.85 -3.14
C SER A 151 18.12 1.40 -2.93
N THR A 152 18.34 0.67 -4.03
CA THR A 152 18.84 -0.70 -3.99
C THR A 152 19.69 -0.97 -5.22
N HIS A 153 20.66 -1.87 -5.11
CA HIS A 153 21.42 -2.39 -6.23
C HIS A 153 20.81 -3.68 -6.81
N MET A 154 19.71 -4.16 -6.21
CA MET A 154 18.99 -5.35 -6.67
C MET A 154 18.18 -5.06 -7.93
N ASN A 155 18.30 -5.95 -8.92
CA ASN A 155 17.42 -6.00 -10.09
C ASN A 155 16.28 -6.96 -9.80
N ILE A 156 15.04 -6.47 -9.95
CA ILE A 156 13.83 -7.27 -9.73
C ILE A 156 13.26 -7.62 -11.10
N PHE A 157 12.89 -8.89 -11.28
CA PHE A 157 12.23 -9.39 -12.49
C PHE A 157 10.89 -9.99 -12.07
N LEU A 158 9.82 -9.59 -12.77
CA LEU A 158 8.48 -10.11 -12.59
C LEU A 158 8.03 -10.73 -13.91
N MET A 159 7.64 -12.02 -13.87
CA MET A 159 7.30 -12.81 -15.06
C MET A 159 8.32 -12.66 -16.20
N ASN A 160 9.61 -12.79 -15.84
CA ASN A 160 10.78 -12.67 -16.73
C ASN A 160 11.05 -11.28 -17.32
N GLU A 161 10.28 -10.26 -16.95
CA GLU A 161 10.57 -8.87 -17.35
C GLU A 161 11.13 -8.05 -16.20
N ARG A 162 12.13 -7.23 -16.50
CA ARG A 162 12.75 -6.35 -15.50
C ARG A 162 11.74 -5.29 -15.06
N VAL A 163 11.55 -5.17 -13.75
CA VAL A 163 10.76 -4.08 -13.16
C VAL A 163 11.60 -2.80 -13.23
N VAL A 164 11.04 -1.76 -13.85
CA VAL A 164 11.67 -0.44 -13.91
C VAL A 164 11.38 0.25 -12.58
N ARG A 165 12.43 0.61 -11.84
CA ARG A 165 12.27 1.25 -10.55
C ARG A 165 11.92 2.72 -10.72
N THR A 166 11.03 3.19 -9.88
CA THR A 166 10.54 4.56 -9.88
C THR A 166 11.02 5.28 -8.64
N LYS A 167 11.62 6.46 -8.82
CA LYS A 167 12.00 7.34 -7.72
C LYS A 167 11.11 8.56 -7.77
N PHE A 168 10.18 8.67 -6.82
CA PHE A 168 9.25 9.80 -6.76
C PHE A 168 9.98 11.15 -6.79
N GLU A 169 11.11 11.28 -6.10
CA GLU A 169 11.94 12.50 -6.12
C GLU A 169 12.42 12.93 -7.52
N ARG A 170 12.45 12.01 -8.50
CA ARG A 170 12.79 12.29 -9.91
C ARG A 170 11.58 12.51 -10.80
N LEU A 171 10.39 12.13 -10.33
CA LEU A 171 9.13 12.37 -11.01
C LEU A 171 8.49 13.70 -10.59
N MET A 172 8.98 14.31 -9.51
CA MET A 172 8.52 15.61 -9.04
C MET A 172 8.90 16.72 -10.01
N GLU A 173 7.97 17.64 -10.26
CA GLU A 173 8.22 18.87 -11.03
C GLU A 173 9.20 19.77 -10.26
N GLU A 174 10.24 20.26 -10.93
CA GLU A 174 11.36 20.97 -10.29
C GLU A 174 10.94 22.29 -9.61
N ASP A 175 9.97 23.01 -10.17
CA ASP A 175 9.44 24.25 -9.58
C ASP A 175 8.65 24.01 -8.29
N THR A 176 7.99 22.85 -8.20
CA THR A 176 7.21 22.43 -7.02
C THR A 176 8.01 21.66 -5.99
N LYS A 177 9.22 21.19 -6.32
CA LYS A 177 10.01 20.31 -5.45
C LYS A 177 10.70 21.09 -4.32
N ARG A 178 10.53 20.62 -3.08
CA ARG A 178 11.19 21.17 -1.88
C ARG A 178 11.75 20.05 -1.02
N THR A 179 12.88 20.31 -0.37
CA THR A 179 13.51 19.37 0.56
C THR A 179 13.68 20.05 1.91
N TYR A 180 13.11 19.43 2.93
CA TYR A 180 13.13 19.89 4.31
C TYR A 180 14.04 19.00 5.13
N GLU A 181 14.79 19.61 6.04
CA GLU A 181 15.65 18.91 6.99
C GLU A 181 15.18 19.26 8.41
N LEU A 182 15.39 18.33 9.36
CA LEU A 182 15.25 18.66 10.78
C LEU A 182 16.34 19.67 11.18
N THR A 183 15.93 20.86 11.60
CA THR A 183 16.83 21.99 11.93
C THR A 183 17.02 22.16 13.43
N HIS A 184 18.00 22.98 13.84
CA HIS A 184 18.22 23.30 15.26
C HIS A 184 17.05 24.02 15.93
N GLU A 185 16.20 24.70 15.16
CA GLU A 185 14.99 25.36 15.68
C GLU A 185 13.93 24.30 16.05
N ASP A 186 13.89 23.21 15.28
CA ASP A 186 12.98 22.09 15.50
C ASP A 186 13.39 21.24 16.73
N ASP A 187 14.67 21.29 17.15
CA ASP A 187 15.22 20.51 18.28
C ASP A 187 14.54 20.81 19.62
N ALA A 188 14.15 22.07 19.85
CA ALA A 188 13.49 22.49 21.09
C ALA A 188 12.06 21.97 21.20
N GLU A 189 11.38 21.84 20.05
CA GLU A 189 9.99 21.36 19.95
C GLU A 189 9.93 19.83 19.93
N MET A 190 10.91 19.19 19.27
CA MET A 190 10.93 17.74 19.03
C MET A 190 12.26 17.08 19.48
N PRO A 191 12.59 17.14 20.79
CA PRO A 191 13.89 16.68 21.31
C PRO A 191 14.07 15.15 21.21
N ASP A 192 13.00 14.37 21.34
CA ASP A 192 13.09 12.91 21.25
C ASP A 192 13.28 12.46 19.80
N LEU A 193 12.65 13.16 18.84
CA LEU A 193 12.88 12.96 17.42
C LEU A 193 14.34 13.23 17.07
N ARG A 194 14.90 14.36 17.53
CA ARG A 194 16.31 14.71 17.33
C ARG A 194 17.20 13.59 17.84
N ARG A 195 17.05 13.18 19.10
CA ARG A 195 17.83 12.10 19.71
C ARG A 195 17.70 10.78 18.95
N ALA A 196 16.49 10.41 18.55
CA ALA A 196 16.26 9.16 17.83
C ALA A 196 16.90 9.15 16.44
N VAL A 197 16.92 10.29 15.74
CA VAL A 197 17.64 10.47 14.47
C VAL A 197 19.15 10.32 14.67
N GLU A 198 19.71 10.88 15.75
CA GLU A 198 21.13 10.71 16.10
C GLU A 198 21.49 9.27 16.41
N ASP A 199 20.68 8.61 17.24
CA ASP A 199 20.86 7.21 17.62
C ASP A 199 20.75 6.29 16.38
N ALA A 200 19.81 6.55 15.48
CA ALA A 200 19.65 5.79 14.25
C ALA A 200 20.87 5.92 13.34
N ALA A 201 21.41 7.13 13.19
CA ALA A 201 22.61 7.34 12.39
C ALA A 201 23.89 6.80 13.03
N ALA A 202 23.99 6.82 14.36
CA ALA A 202 25.09 6.17 15.08
C ALA A 202 25.10 4.65 14.86
N ARG A 203 23.92 4.02 14.68
CA ARG A 203 23.77 2.61 14.32
C ARG A 203 24.02 2.32 12.84
N ALA A 204 23.94 3.32 11.96
CA ALA A 204 24.14 3.11 10.53
C ALA A 204 25.60 2.71 10.24
N PRO A 205 25.83 1.80 9.27
CA PRO A 205 27.18 1.41 8.89
C PRO A 205 27.96 2.63 8.39
N LYS A 206 29.09 2.94 9.02
CA LYS A 206 29.95 4.07 8.62
C LYS A 206 30.47 3.81 7.20
N ALA A 207 30.02 4.62 6.24
CA ALA A 207 30.67 4.66 4.93
C ALA A 207 32.14 5.09 5.12
N PRO A 208 33.10 4.51 4.38
CA PRO A 208 34.52 4.69 4.65
C PRO A 208 35.05 6.10 4.36
N ASP A 209 34.22 7.03 3.88
CA ASP A 209 34.66 8.38 3.60
C ASP A 209 33.48 9.35 3.67
N ARG A 210 33.51 10.25 4.68
CA ARG A 210 32.92 11.60 4.68
C ARG A 210 33.04 12.23 6.07
N HIS A 211 33.55 13.46 6.10
CA HIS A 211 33.31 14.42 7.18
C HIS A 211 31.81 14.43 7.50
N ILE A 212 31.44 13.95 8.69
CA ILE A 212 30.06 13.72 9.08
C ILE A 212 29.40 15.07 9.40
N SER A 213 28.65 15.61 8.43
CA SER A 213 27.53 16.50 8.75
C SER A 213 26.56 15.74 9.64
N GLN A 214 25.95 16.41 10.62
CA GLN A 214 24.96 15.84 11.54
C GLN A 214 23.98 14.90 10.83
N PRO A 215 23.49 13.85 11.50
CA PRO A 215 22.51 12.95 10.90
C PRO A 215 21.21 13.70 10.62
N LYS A 216 20.75 13.65 9.37
CA LYS A 216 19.64 14.47 8.91
C LYS A 216 18.44 13.61 8.59
N LEU A 217 17.33 13.89 9.27
CA LEU A 217 16.02 13.53 8.77
C LEU A 217 15.71 14.47 7.62
N THR A 218 15.50 13.92 6.43
CA THR A 218 15.21 14.68 5.22
C THR A 218 13.89 14.23 4.62
N MET A 219 13.01 15.18 4.33
CA MET A 219 11.73 14.97 3.65
C MET A 219 11.71 15.78 2.35
N THR A 220 11.46 15.11 1.23
CA THR A 220 11.30 15.75 -0.09
C THR A 220 9.83 15.73 -0.47
N VAL A 221 9.27 16.88 -0.84
CA VAL A 221 7.86 17.03 -1.25
C VAL A 221 7.80 17.68 -2.62
N GLY A 222 6.89 17.22 -3.47
CA GLY A 222 6.69 17.81 -4.79
C GLY A 222 5.48 17.25 -5.51
N THR A 223 5.15 17.86 -6.64
CA THR A 223 4.03 17.46 -7.50
C THR A 223 4.48 16.44 -8.53
N VAL A 224 3.72 15.36 -8.68
CA VAL A 224 3.95 14.31 -9.67
C VAL A 224 2.78 14.31 -10.66
N PRO A 225 3.01 14.57 -11.97
CA PRO A 225 1.93 14.70 -12.95
C PRO A 225 1.00 13.48 -13.04
N ASP A 226 1.56 12.27 -13.11
CA ASP A 226 0.76 11.04 -13.17
C ASP A 226 -0.13 10.87 -11.92
N GLU A 227 0.38 11.25 -10.75
CA GLU A 227 -0.38 11.19 -9.51
C GLU A 227 -1.43 12.31 -9.43
N LYS A 228 -1.19 13.45 -10.09
CA LYS A 228 -2.17 14.54 -10.25
C LYS A 228 -3.38 14.05 -11.05
N THR A 229 -3.15 13.37 -12.18
CA THR A 229 -4.24 12.80 -13.00
C THR A 229 -5.06 11.75 -12.25
N ARG A 230 -4.43 11.02 -11.33
CA ARG A 230 -5.07 9.98 -10.51
C ARG A 230 -5.68 10.53 -9.23
N LEU A 231 -5.51 11.82 -8.93
CA LEU A 231 -5.85 12.44 -7.65
C LEU A 231 -5.19 11.77 -6.43
N ASN A 232 -4.02 11.16 -6.62
CA ASN A 232 -3.25 10.52 -5.57
C ASN A 232 -2.36 11.53 -4.86
N CYS A 233 -2.24 11.43 -3.55
CA CYS A 233 -1.30 12.23 -2.78
C CYS A 233 -0.92 11.51 -1.48
N GLY A 234 0.04 12.04 -0.74
CA GLY A 234 0.42 11.51 0.57
C GLY A 234 1.92 11.28 0.71
N LEU A 235 2.30 10.81 1.88
CA LEU A 235 3.69 10.58 2.27
C LEU A 235 4.10 9.12 2.00
N MET A 236 5.25 8.95 1.35
CA MET A 236 5.95 7.69 1.18
C MET A 236 7.02 7.59 2.26
N THR A 237 6.76 6.78 3.29
CA THR A 237 7.64 6.62 4.44
C THR A 237 8.44 5.32 4.32
N TYR A 238 9.76 5.45 4.23
CA TYR A 238 10.70 4.34 4.13
C TYR A 238 11.39 4.08 5.48
N TRP A 239 11.85 2.85 5.68
CA TRP A 239 12.68 2.43 6.80
C TRP A 239 13.82 1.58 6.26
N GLN A 240 15.06 2.01 6.48
CA GLN A 240 16.27 1.38 5.96
C GLN A 240 16.20 1.13 4.44
N GLY A 241 15.64 2.10 3.73
CA GLY A 241 15.43 2.05 2.28
C GLY A 241 14.28 1.15 1.81
N ARG A 242 13.52 0.49 2.69
CA ARG A 242 12.31 -0.29 2.37
C ARG A 242 11.05 0.54 2.66
N LEU A 243 10.13 0.63 1.71
CA LEU A 243 8.84 1.30 1.89
C LEU A 243 8.06 0.64 3.04
N ILE A 244 7.51 1.41 3.98
CA ILE A 244 6.67 0.92 5.08
C ILE A 244 5.25 1.43 4.92
N CYS A 245 5.09 2.75 4.81
CA CYS A 245 3.80 3.40 4.57
C CYS A 245 3.80 4.05 3.18
N MET A 246 2.75 3.82 2.40
CA MET A 246 2.57 4.41 1.08
C MET A 246 1.34 5.31 1.08
N TYR A 247 1.45 6.49 0.45
CA TYR A 247 0.39 7.49 0.40
C TYR A 247 -0.22 7.78 1.79
N GLU A 248 0.63 7.81 2.82
CA GLU A 248 0.20 8.04 4.19
C GLU A 248 -0.33 9.46 4.35
N ARG A 249 -1.50 9.61 4.98
CA ARG A 249 -2.20 10.88 5.16
C ARG A 249 -1.77 11.52 6.48
N LEU A 250 -0.66 12.25 6.46
CA LEU A 250 -0.17 13.02 7.62
C LEU A 250 -0.21 14.53 7.31
N GLY A 251 -0.38 15.37 8.35
CA GLY A 251 -0.42 16.82 8.20
C GLY A 251 -1.50 17.28 7.24
N MET A 252 -1.13 18.15 6.29
CA MET A 252 -2.06 18.65 5.27
C MET A 252 -2.74 17.53 4.48
N PHE A 253 -2.08 16.39 4.23
CA PHE A 253 -2.69 15.29 3.48
C PHE A 253 -3.89 14.66 4.18
N ALA A 254 -4.05 14.86 5.48
CA ALA A 254 -5.18 14.37 6.26
C ALA A 254 -6.39 15.32 6.25
N LYS A 255 -6.25 16.54 5.71
CA LYS A 255 -7.30 17.56 5.73
C LYS A 255 -8.11 17.53 4.42
N VAL A 256 -9.41 17.22 4.52
CA VAL A 256 -10.36 17.07 3.38
C VAL A 256 -10.55 18.38 2.59
N GLU A 257 -10.29 19.50 3.25
CA GLU A 257 -10.36 20.85 2.69
C GLU A 257 -9.23 21.17 1.70
N TYR A 258 -8.18 20.34 1.62
CA TYR A 258 -7.02 20.57 0.75
C TYR A 258 -6.97 19.54 -0.39
N PRO A 259 -7.71 19.78 -1.49
CA PRO A 259 -7.79 18.87 -2.61
C PRO A 259 -6.52 18.97 -3.47
N ARG A 260 -5.50 18.17 -3.16
CA ARG A 260 -4.23 18.23 -3.91
C ARG A 260 -3.80 16.87 -4.41
N GLY A 261 -4.54 16.35 -5.37
CA GLY A 261 -4.05 15.29 -6.24
C GLY A 261 -2.69 15.67 -6.82
N GLY A 262 -1.72 14.78 -6.76
CA GLY A 262 -0.38 14.96 -7.32
C GLY A 262 0.71 15.31 -6.31
N VAL A 263 0.40 15.86 -5.13
CA VAL A 263 1.43 16.19 -4.15
C VAL A 263 1.87 14.92 -3.40
N VAL A 264 3.14 14.55 -3.55
CA VAL A 264 3.73 13.37 -2.92
C VAL A 264 4.92 13.79 -2.05
N GLY A 265 4.97 13.28 -0.82
CA GLY A 265 6.13 13.40 0.05
C GLY A 265 6.94 12.10 0.06
N VAL A 266 8.26 12.18 0.25
CA VAL A 266 9.17 11.05 0.42
C VAL A 266 10.06 11.31 1.61
N VAL A 267 10.13 10.36 2.54
CA VAL A 267 10.95 10.48 3.77
C VAL A 267 11.49 9.11 4.20
N SER A 268 12.70 9.09 4.77
CA SER A 268 13.26 7.90 5.43
C SER A 268 13.23 8.08 6.94
N ALA A 269 12.50 7.22 7.63
CA ALA A 269 12.27 7.26 9.07
C ALA A 269 12.95 6.05 9.77
N ASP A 270 14.28 5.95 9.64
CA ASP A 270 15.08 4.82 10.12
C ASP A 270 15.14 4.71 11.66
N PHE A 271 14.67 5.75 12.36
CA PHE A 271 14.54 5.83 13.81
C PHE A 271 13.25 5.21 14.34
N LEU A 272 12.24 4.99 13.49
CA LEU A 272 11.01 4.32 13.87
C LEU A 272 11.13 2.79 13.77
N GLN A 273 10.22 2.08 14.42
CA GLN A 273 10.12 0.62 14.37
C GLN A 273 8.88 0.20 13.58
N PRO A 274 9.03 -0.54 12.47
CA PRO A 274 7.90 -1.15 11.78
C PRO A 274 7.23 -2.22 12.64
N ASN A 275 5.92 -2.39 12.48
CA ASN A 275 5.15 -3.45 13.12
C ASN A 275 5.48 -4.84 12.53
N ASN A 276 4.88 -5.90 13.09
CA ASN A 276 5.11 -7.29 12.70
C ASN A 276 4.95 -7.57 11.19
N ASN A 277 4.02 -6.90 10.49
CA ASN A 277 3.80 -7.11 9.05
C ASN A 277 4.52 -6.08 8.16
N LYS A 278 5.25 -5.13 8.75
CA LYS A 278 6.01 -4.06 8.08
C LYS A 278 5.17 -3.21 7.12
N GLN A 279 3.90 -3.01 7.43
CA GLN A 279 3.00 -2.12 6.66
C GLN A 279 2.65 -0.83 7.41
N ARG A 280 3.07 -0.71 8.67
CA ARG A 280 2.92 0.49 9.51
C ARG A 280 4.07 0.56 10.51
N PHE A 281 4.27 1.73 11.10
CA PHE A 281 5.10 1.87 12.29
C PHE A 281 4.29 1.57 13.54
N GLU A 282 4.96 1.04 14.56
CA GLU A 282 4.37 0.90 15.89
C GLU A 282 4.14 2.29 16.50
N GLU A 283 3.03 2.45 17.23
CA GLU A 283 2.86 3.60 18.11
C GLU A 283 3.76 3.40 19.31
N ASP A 284 4.67 4.34 19.54
CA ASP A 284 5.61 4.25 20.64
C ASP A 284 4.99 4.82 21.93
N LYS A 285 5.47 4.36 23.07
CA LYS A 285 4.98 4.81 24.38
C LYS A 285 5.47 6.21 24.78
N LEU A 286 6.38 6.83 24.01
CA LEU A 286 7.09 8.06 24.35
C LEU A 286 6.76 9.23 23.40
N GLY A 287 5.83 9.06 22.44
CA GLY A 287 5.40 10.12 21.54
C GLY A 287 6.38 10.45 20.41
N LEU A 288 7.41 9.62 20.17
CA LEU A 288 8.33 9.76 19.03
C LEU A 288 7.59 9.74 17.70
N ARG A 289 6.58 8.87 17.53
CA ARG A 289 5.76 8.85 16.32
C ARG A 289 5.02 10.16 16.16
N SER A 290 4.52 10.75 17.26
CA SER A 290 3.82 12.02 17.28
C SER A 290 4.75 13.19 16.93
N GLN A 291 5.95 13.27 17.50
CA GLN A 291 6.94 14.29 17.12
C GLN A 291 7.33 14.16 15.65
N PHE A 292 7.44 12.93 15.11
CA PHE A 292 7.64 12.76 13.67
C PHE A 292 6.43 13.23 12.84
N VAL A 293 5.19 12.97 13.28
CA VAL A 293 4.00 13.55 12.62
C VAL A 293 4.11 15.07 12.65
N GLU A 294 4.37 15.67 13.80
CA GLU A 294 4.46 17.12 13.99
C GLU A 294 5.50 17.76 13.05
N PHE A 295 6.70 17.16 12.93
CA PHE A 295 7.70 17.55 11.94
C PHE A 295 7.11 17.56 10.52
N VAL A 296 6.45 16.46 10.12
CA VAL A 296 5.82 16.35 8.80
C VAL A 296 4.74 17.42 8.64
N GLU A 297 3.88 17.65 9.64
CA GLU A 297 2.80 18.64 9.53
C GLU A 297 3.36 20.05 9.34
N LYS A 298 4.36 20.43 10.15
CA LYS A 298 5.04 21.73 10.08
C LYS A 298 5.64 21.96 8.69
N LYS A 299 6.45 21.02 8.20
CA LYS A 299 7.09 21.14 6.88
C LYS A 299 6.10 21.07 5.71
N MET A 300 4.99 20.35 5.85
CA MET A 300 3.92 20.35 4.86
C MET A 300 3.12 21.65 4.85
N MET A 301 3.00 22.37 5.98
CA MET A 301 2.41 23.71 6.01
C MET A 301 3.34 24.74 5.35
N GLU A 302 4.64 24.70 5.66
CA GLU A 302 5.66 25.51 4.96
C GLU A 302 5.58 25.29 3.43
N TYR A 303 5.49 24.03 2.99
CA TYR A 303 5.30 23.69 1.57
C TYR A 303 4.02 24.29 0.97
N HIS A 304 2.93 24.26 1.73
CA HIS A 304 1.65 24.80 1.30
C HIS A 304 1.75 26.30 1.00
N GLU A 305 2.27 27.06 1.97
CA GLU A 305 2.41 28.51 1.86
C GLU A 305 3.40 28.91 0.75
N ASP A 306 4.50 28.18 0.59
CA ASP A 306 5.57 28.54 -0.34
C ASP A 306 5.27 28.18 -1.80
N VAL A 307 4.68 27.00 -2.02
CA VAL A 307 4.53 26.45 -3.37
C VAL A 307 3.09 26.53 -3.81
N VAL A 308 2.20 26.18 -2.91
CA VAL A 308 0.91 25.66 -3.30
C VAL A 308 -0.12 26.80 -3.33
N ASP A 309 -0.13 27.68 -2.33
CA ASP A 309 -0.97 28.89 -2.30
C ASP A 309 -0.64 29.85 -3.44
N PRO A 310 0.64 30.18 -3.70
CA PRO A 310 1.01 31.07 -4.79
C PRO A 310 0.70 30.49 -6.18
N HIS A 311 0.53 29.17 -6.28
CA HIS A 311 0.26 28.51 -7.56
C HIS A 311 -1.20 28.07 -7.72
N GLN A 312 -2.08 28.24 -6.72
CA GLN A 312 -3.46 27.71 -6.74
C GLN A 312 -4.18 27.91 -8.08
N GLU A 313 -4.09 29.08 -8.70
CA GLU A 313 -4.71 29.39 -10.00
C GLU A 313 -4.24 28.47 -11.16
N LYS A 314 -2.97 28.03 -11.16
CA LYS A 314 -2.44 27.08 -12.17
C LYS A 314 -2.94 25.65 -11.96
N TRP A 315 -3.35 25.31 -10.75
CA TRP A 315 -3.85 23.97 -10.41
C TRP A 315 -5.35 23.83 -10.71
N VAL A 316 -6.09 24.93 -10.60
CA VAL A 316 -7.54 25.01 -10.89
C VAL A 316 -7.82 25.00 -12.41
N ASN A 317 -6.91 25.55 -13.21
CA ASN A 317 -7.09 25.75 -14.66
C ASN A 317 -6.40 24.69 -15.55
N ASP A 318 -6.07 23.51 -15.02
CA ASP A 318 -5.47 22.43 -15.81
C ASP A 318 -6.56 21.63 -16.54
N ASP A 319 -6.67 21.81 -17.87
CA ASP A 319 -7.67 21.18 -18.73
C ASP A 319 -7.66 19.63 -18.70
N ASN A 320 -6.60 19.00 -18.17
CA ASN A 320 -6.49 17.53 -18.05
C ASN A 320 -6.98 16.98 -16.70
N VAL A 321 -7.27 17.85 -15.72
CA VAL A 321 -7.99 17.48 -14.50
C VAL A 321 -9.44 17.91 -14.72
N PRO A 322 -10.47 17.07 -14.49
CA PRO A 322 -11.85 17.51 -14.61
C PRO A 322 -11.99 18.82 -13.83
N GLY A 323 -12.40 19.91 -14.48
CA GLY A 323 -12.38 21.26 -13.91
C GLY A 323 -13.18 21.33 -12.62
N VAL A 324 -12.52 21.03 -11.50
CA VAL A 324 -13.13 21.06 -10.19
C VAL A 324 -12.80 22.41 -9.58
N LEU A 325 -13.83 23.25 -9.43
CA LEU A 325 -13.74 24.44 -8.60
C LEU A 325 -13.47 23.99 -7.17
N PHE A 326 -12.21 24.14 -6.74
CA PHE A 326 -11.72 23.66 -5.45
C PHE A 326 -12.30 24.41 -4.25
N ASP A 327 -12.91 25.58 -4.48
CA ASP A 327 -13.43 26.49 -3.45
C ASP A 327 -14.94 26.34 -3.16
N GLU A 328 -15.68 25.60 -3.99
CA GLU A 328 -17.09 25.33 -3.72
C GLU A 328 -17.20 24.12 -2.78
N ALA A 329 -17.37 24.38 -1.48
CA ALA A 329 -17.70 23.34 -0.53
C ALA A 329 -19.15 22.90 -0.75
N GLY A 330 -19.38 21.59 -0.86
CA GLY A 330 -20.72 21.02 -0.86
C GLY A 330 -20.91 20.00 0.24
N TRP A 331 -22.07 19.36 0.23
CA TRP A 331 -22.53 18.47 1.29
C TRP A 331 -22.80 17.08 0.74
N ILE A 332 -22.26 16.06 1.40
CA ILE A 332 -22.54 14.65 1.12
C ILE A 332 -23.19 13.99 2.33
N GLN A 333 -24.25 13.20 2.11
CA GLN A 333 -24.99 12.55 3.18
C GLN A 333 -24.44 11.14 3.44
N CYS A 334 -24.28 10.78 4.71
CA CYS A 334 -23.98 9.41 5.09
C CYS A 334 -25.17 8.48 4.80
N GLY A 335 -24.95 7.43 4.02
CA GLY A 335 -25.94 6.40 3.68
C GLY A 335 -26.27 5.42 4.81
N ARG A 336 -25.60 5.50 5.98
CA ARG A 336 -26.03 4.70 7.15
C ARG A 336 -27.36 5.25 7.64
N SER A 337 -28.36 4.39 7.71
CA SER A 337 -29.69 4.73 8.22
C SER A 337 -29.66 5.26 9.66
N GLU A 338 -28.74 4.77 10.51
CA GLU A 338 -28.56 5.30 11.86
C GLU A 338 -27.76 6.62 11.95
N CYS A 339 -27.13 7.07 10.86
CA CYS A 339 -26.33 8.29 10.84
C CYS A 339 -27.05 9.41 10.07
N SER A 340 -27.24 9.25 8.77
CA SER A 340 -27.87 10.24 7.86
C SER A 340 -27.34 11.69 7.96
N LYS A 341 -26.18 11.88 8.61
CA LYS A 341 -25.55 13.20 8.78
C LYS A 341 -24.94 13.67 7.47
N TRP A 342 -25.06 14.96 7.21
CA TRP A 342 -24.36 15.64 6.15
C TRP A 342 -22.92 15.98 6.58
N ARG A 343 -22.00 15.86 5.64
CA ARG A 343 -20.57 16.16 5.83
C ARG A 343 -20.14 17.15 4.77
N ARG A 344 -19.52 18.24 5.21
CA ARG A 344 -18.97 19.26 4.32
C ARG A 344 -17.70 18.71 3.68
N CYS A 345 -17.63 18.76 2.36
CA CYS A 345 -16.51 18.25 1.58
C CYS A 345 -16.24 19.19 0.40
N SER A 346 -15.04 19.14 -0.16
CA SER A 346 -14.74 19.85 -1.40
C SER A 346 -15.57 19.27 -2.56
N GLN A 347 -15.89 20.08 -3.58
CA GLN A 347 -16.50 19.63 -4.83
C GLN A 347 -15.76 18.44 -5.45
N ALA A 348 -14.41 18.43 -5.34
CA ALA A 348 -13.54 17.36 -5.84
C ALA A 348 -13.86 16.02 -5.18
N TYR A 349 -13.95 16.04 -3.85
CA TYR A 349 -14.24 14.87 -3.06
C TYR A 349 -15.63 14.34 -3.39
N MET A 350 -16.64 15.22 -3.50
CA MET A 350 -17.99 14.82 -3.86
C MET A 350 -18.05 14.18 -5.26
N LEU A 351 -17.40 14.77 -6.27
CA LEU A 351 -17.36 14.22 -7.63
C LEU A 351 -16.67 12.84 -7.67
N ALA A 352 -15.57 12.67 -6.94
CA ALA A 352 -14.88 11.39 -6.83
C ALA A 352 -15.75 10.29 -6.20
N HIS A 353 -16.71 10.68 -5.36
CA HIS A 353 -17.63 9.77 -4.67
C HIS A 353 -19.04 9.73 -5.28
N ASN A 354 -19.32 10.50 -6.34
CA ASN A 354 -20.60 10.50 -7.05
C ASN A 354 -20.65 9.39 -8.10
N ASN A 355 -20.58 8.14 -7.64
CA ASN A 355 -20.49 6.94 -8.50
C ASN A 355 -21.75 6.05 -8.44
N GLY A 356 -22.84 6.56 -7.86
CA GLY A 356 -24.10 5.83 -7.69
C GLY A 356 -24.13 4.82 -6.54
N GLU A 357 -23.09 4.77 -5.69
CA GLU A 357 -23.07 4.00 -4.44
C GLU A 357 -23.30 4.89 -3.22
N ASP A 358 -23.74 4.29 -2.11
CA ASP A 358 -23.85 4.97 -0.82
C ASP A 358 -22.46 5.38 -0.28
N TRP A 359 -22.40 6.61 0.25
CA TRP A 359 -21.21 7.16 0.91
C TRP A 359 -21.34 7.07 2.44
N PHE A 360 -20.27 6.79 3.17
CA PHE A 360 -20.33 6.69 4.64
C PHE A 360 -19.27 7.58 5.32
N CYS A 361 -19.56 8.07 6.53
CA CYS A 361 -18.62 8.93 7.27
C CYS A 361 -17.25 8.30 7.50
N ASP A 362 -17.16 6.97 7.52
CA ASP A 362 -15.90 6.23 7.67
C ASP A 362 -14.95 6.40 6.46
N TYR A 363 -15.46 6.96 5.37
CA TYR A 363 -14.67 7.33 4.19
C TYR A 363 -14.03 8.71 4.32
N LEU A 364 -14.30 9.47 5.38
CA LEU A 364 -13.47 10.63 5.72
C LEU A 364 -12.14 10.14 6.28
N PRO A 365 -11.04 10.91 6.13
CA PRO A 365 -9.84 10.63 6.90
C PRO A 365 -10.24 10.61 8.37
N ALA A 366 -9.59 9.79 9.18
CA ALA A 366 -9.77 9.82 10.62
C ALA A 366 -9.31 11.19 11.12
N LEU A 367 -10.19 12.18 11.03
CA LEU A 367 -10.05 13.47 11.68
C LEU A 367 -9.86 13.12 13.15
N THR A 368 -8.64 13.33 13.63
CA THR A 368 -8.34 13.57 15.05
C THR A 368 -8.65 12.42 16.03
N GLY A 369 -8.47 11.16 15.62
CA GLY A 369 -8.44 10.05 16.59
C GLY A 369 -9.81 9.63 17.14
N PHE A 370 -10.91 9.95 16.46
CA PHE A 370 -12.23 9.44 16.82
C PHE A 370 -12.47 8.03 16.24
N PRO A 371 -12.79 7.02 17.07
CA PRO A 371 -13.01 5.64 16.61
C PRO A 371 -14.32 5.44 15.84
N ASN A 372 -15.21 6.43 15.82
CA ASN A 372 -16.46 6.41 15.05
C ASN A 372 -16.72 7.79 14.41
N PRO A 373 -16.42 7.97 13.12
CA PRO A 373 -16.69 9.20 12.37
C PRO A 373 -18.17 9.61 12.33
N CYS A 374 -19.10 8.67 12.50
CA CYS A 374 -20.53 8.97 12.64
C CYS A 374 -20.88 9.58 14.01
N ALA A 375 -20.06 9.38 15.04
CA ALA A 375 -20.28 9.93 16.38
C ALA A 375 -19.88 11.41 16.50
N VAL A 376 -19.12 11.94 15.54
CA VAL A 376 -18.68 13.35 15.56
C VAL A 376 -19.89 14.29 15.44
N VAL A 377 -20.00 15.20 16.41
CA VAL A 377 -21.04 16.24 16.54
C VAL A 377 -20.47 17.57 16.06
N ARG A 378 -20.36 17.73 14.74
CA ARG A 378 -20.18 18.96 13.93
C ARG A 378 -20.03 18.51 12.45
N ASP A 379 -20.46 19.20 11.40
CA ASP A 379 -20.89 20.60 11.23
C ASP A 379 -22.35 20.71 10.74
N ILE A 380 -23.08 21.68 11.32
CA ILE A 380 -24.44 22.08 10.92
C ILE A 380 -24.29 23.24 9.96
N ASP A 381 -24.91 23.15 8.79
CA ASP A 381 -25.77 24.24 8.31
C ASP A 381 -26.88 23.63 7.46
N THR A 382 -27.94 23.23 8.13
CA THR A 382 -29.30 23.24 7.58
C THR A 382 -30.25 23.43 8.77
N GLN A 383 -30.54 24.69 9.10
CA GLN A 383 -31.90 24.99 9.52
C GLN A 383 -32.77 24.68 8.30
N ASP A 384 -33.54 23.60 8.41
CA ASP A 384 -34.80 23.27 7.73
C ASP A 384 -34.81 21.83 7.22
N GLU A 385 -35.51 20.97 7.95
CA GLU A 385 -35.99 19.69 7.47
C GLU A 385 -36.96 19.94 6.31
N THR A 386 -36.50 19.83 5.06
CA THR A 386 -37.43 19.72 3.93
C THR A 386 -37.93 18.28 3.82
N GLU A 387 -39.19 18.06 4.20
CA GLU A 387 -39.95 16.86 3.83
C GLU A 387 -39.98 16.72 2.29
N VAL A 388 -39.38 15.65 1.77
CA VAL A 388 -39.55 15.25 0.37
C VAL A 388 -40.70 14.25 0.28
N ILE A 389 -41.89 14.75 -0.06
CA ILE A 389 -43.02 13.88 -0.43
C ILE A 389 -42.79 13.39 -1.86
N THR A 390 -42.49 12.11 -2.02
CA THR A 390 -42.47 11.45 -3.33
C THR A 390 -43.88 10.97 -3.69
N GLY A 391 -44.46 11.54 -4.76
CA GLY A 391 -45.72 11.09 -5.34
C GLY A 391 -45.47 10.28 -6.61
N ILE A 392 -46.01 9.06 -6.69
CA ILE A 392 -46.02 8.28 -7.94
C ILE A 392 -47.07 8.87 -8.87
N ASN A 393 -46.64 9.61 -9.89
CA ASN A 393 -47.52 10.03 -10.97
C ASN A 393 -47.77 8.85 -11.92
N LYS A 394 -48.79 8.03 -11.64
CA LYS A 394 -49.27 7.04 -12.62
C LYS A 394 -50.01 7.77 -13.73
N GLY A 395 -49.29 8.05 -14.81
CA GLY A 395 -49.84 8.58 -16.05
C GLY A 395 -51.05 7.78 -16.52
N GLY A 396 -52.22 8.42 -16.50
CA GLY A 396 -53.44 7.88 -17.07
C GLY A 396 -53.39 7.94 -18.59
N SER A 397 -53.13 6.79 -19.22
CA SER A 397 -53.40 6.57 -20.64
C SER A 397 -54.92 6.59 -20.87
N LYS A 398 -55.40 7.56 -21.66
CA LYS A 398 -56.77 7.54 -22.23
C LYS A 398 -56.69 7.17 -23.71
N GLY A 399 -57.23 6.01 -24.01
CA GLY A 399 -57.59 5.51 -25.34
C GLY A 399 -57.73 4.00 -25.23
N GLY A 400 -58.82 3.32 -25.58
CA GLY A 400 -60.13 3.69 -26.12
C GLY A 400 -60.84 2.36 -26.42
N GLY A 401 -62.19 2.35 -26.39
CA GLY A 401 -63.04 1.23 -26.80
C GLY A 401 -63.20 0.11 -25.75
N GLY A 402 -64.35 -0.52 -25.57
CA GLY A 402 -65.65 -0.51 -26.23
C GLY A 402 -66.47 -1.69 -25.69
N GLY A 403 -67.80 -1.57 -25.64
CA GLY A 403 -68.77 -2.58 -25.14
C GLY A 403 -69.68 -1.94 -24.08
N ARG A 404 -70.94 -1.51 -24.35
CA ARG A 404 -72.13 -2.26 -24.80
C ARG A 404 -72.28 -3.54 -23.94
N GLU A 405 -73.29 -3.76 -23.10
CA GLU A 405 -74.73 -3.53 -23.25
C GLU A 405 -75.47 -3.57 -21.89
N GLN A 406 -76.57 -2.81 -21.85
CA GLN A 406 -77.91 -3.11 -21.30
C GLN A 406 -78.11 -3.55 -19.83
N GLY A 407 -79.07 -2.86 -19.17
CA GLY A 407 -80.12 -3.57 -18.41
C GLY A 407 -80.59 -2.93 -17.10
N GLY A 408 -81.69 -2.16 -17.17
CA GLY A 408 -82.68 -1.96 -16.08
C GLY A 408 -82.24 -1.06 -14.90
N GLY A 409 -83.06 -0.20 -14.31
CA GLY A 409 -84.48 0.05 -14.45
C GLY A 409 -84.97 0.79 -13.18
N ARG A 410 -85.62 1.94 -13.41
CA ARG A 410 -86.62 2.65 -12.58
C ARG A 410 -86.25 3.19 -11.20
N GLY A 411 -86.65 4.45 -11.01
CA GLY A 411 -86.72 5.21 -9.77
C GLY A 411 -86.77 6.69 -10.12
#